data_AF-A0A562VFM0-F1
#
_entry.id   AF-A0A562VFM0-F1
#
_cell.length_a   1.000
_cell.length_b   1.000
_cell.length_c   1.000
_cell.angle_alpha   90.00
_cell.angle_beta   90.00
_cell.angle_gamma   90.00
#
_symmetry.space_group_name_H-M   'P 1'
#
loop_
_entity.id
_entity.type
_entity.pdbx_description
1 polymer ?
#
loop_
_entity_poly.entity_id
_entity_poly.type
_entity_poly.pdbx_seq_one_letter_code
_entity_poly.pdbx_strand_id
1 'polypeptide(L)'
;MDSILLDTNVLSELMRSQPEQAVMDWFAGRTGNVFYVSAITQAEIMLGISLLPAGKRRDALAVAADAMFSQDFAGRCLPFDAAGAVNYAAVVSGRRRVGQAISTEDAQIAAIALAHGYPLATRNTRDFLHINGLTLYDPWQT
;
A
#
# COMPACT_ATOMS: atom_id res chain seq x y z
N MET A 1 9.70 13.86 -10.98
CA MET A 1 10.15 12.93 -9.92
C MET A 1 8.87 12.58 -9.22
N ASP A 2 8.46 11.32 -9.34
CA ASP A 2 7.06 10.97 -9.16
C ASP A 2 6.92 10.15 -7.88
N SER A 3 5.89 10.44 -7.10
CA SER A 3 5.59 9.73 -5.87
C SER A 3 4.85 8.42 -6.17
N ILE A 4 5.04 7.39 -5.35
CA ILE A 4 4.36 6.10 -5.51
C ILE A 4 3.78 5.67 -4.16
N LEU A 5 2.52 5.26 -4.14
CA LEU A 5 1.90 4.65 -2.97
C LEU A 5 2.19 3.15 -2.95
N LEU A 6 2.73 2.65 -1.85
CA LEU A 6 2.96 1.23 -1.63
C LEU A 6 1.73 0.60 -0.98
N ASP A 7 1.24 -0.47 -1.58
CA ASP A 7 0.26 -1.36 -0.97
C ASP A 7 0.91 -2.24 0.12
N THR A 8 0.07 -2.83 0.96
CA THR A 8 0.48 -3.62 2.13
C THR A 8 1.32 -4.83 1.77
N ASN A 9 1.03 -5.50 0.64
CA ASN A 9 1.83 -6.64 0.19
C ASN A 9 3.25 -6.23 -0.25
N VAL A 10 3.42 -5.06 -0.86
CA VAL A 10 4.75 -4.56 -1.26
C VAL A 10 5.57 -4.19 -0.03
N LEU A 11 4.96 -3.45 0.89
CA LEU A 11 5.62 -3.03 2.12
C LEU A 11 5.99 -4.24 2.99
N SER A 12 5.09 -5.22 3.11
CA SER A 12 5.36 -6.45 3.87
C SER A 12 6.49 -7.26 3.27
N GLU A 13 6.64 -7.28 1.93
CA GLU A 13 7.73 -7.98 1.27
C GLU A 13 9.08 -7.34 1.62
N LEU A 14 9.18 -6.00 1.64
CA LEU A 14 10.38 -5.27 2.04
C LEU A 14 10.80 -5.57 3.49
N MET A 15 9.86 -5.93 4.36
CA MET A 15 10.13 -6.27 5.76
C MET A 15 10.63 -7.71 5.96
N ARG A 16 10.64 -8.54 4.93
CA ARG A 16 11.09 -9.94 5.04
C ARG A 16 12.60 -10.01 5.21
N SER A 17 13.07 -11.04 5.92
CA SER A 17 14.49 -11.33 6.02
C SER A 17 15.14 -11.68 4.67
N GLN A 18 14.35 -12.22 3.75
CA GLN A 18 14.75 -12.55 2.38
C GLN A 18 13.62 -12.09 1.45
N PRO A 19 13.64 -10.80 1.02
CA PRO A 19 12.68 -10.29 0.05
C PRO A 19 12.96 -10.87 -1.34
N GLU A 20 11.93 -10.93 -2.18
CA GLU A 20 12.09 -11.37 -3.57
C GLU A 20 12.94 -10.40 -4.40
N GLN A 21 13.91 -10.95 -5.14
CA GLN A 21 14.89 -10.15 -5.88
C GLN A 21 14.24 -9.19 -6.89
N ALA A 22 13.18 -9.63 -7.58
CA ALA A 22 12.46 -8.79 -8.55
C ALA A 22 11.91 -7.50 -7.91
N VAL A 23 11.40 -7.59 -6.67
CA VAL A 23 10.92 -6.43 -5.92
C VAL A 23 12.08 -5.51 -5.57
N MET A 24 13.19 -6.06 -5.08
CA MET A 24 14.39 -5.29 -4.77
C MET A 24 14.94 -4.56 -6.00
N ASP A 25 14.99 -5.22 -7.16
CA ASP A 25 15.43 -4.64 -8.42
C ASP A 25 14.48 -3.54 -8.89
N TRP A 26 13.16 -3.70 -8.70
CA TRP A 26 12.16 -2.70 -9.02
C TRP A 26 12.35 -1.39 -8.21
N PHE A 27 12.69 -1.51 -6.92
CA PHE A 27 13.05 -0.37 -6.07
C PHE A 27 14.39 0.24 -6.46
N ALA A 28 15.40 -0.58 -6.74
CA ALA A 28 16.74 -0.13 -7.16
C ALA A 28 16.70 0.63 -8.49
N GLY A 29 15.78 0.30 -9.40
CA GLY A 29 15.54 1.05 -10.63
C GLY A 29 14.82 2.40 -10.44
N ARG A 30 14.40 2.73 -9.22
CA ARG A 30 13.52 3.87 -8.89
C ARG A 30 14.08 4.78 -7.79
N THR A 31 15.40 4.92 -7.72
CA THR A 31 16.09 5.73 -6.69
C THR A 31 15.69 7.22 -6.67
N GLY A 32 15.11 7.74 -7.74
CA GLY A 32 14.58 9.11 -7.82
C GLY A 32 13.10 9.27 -7.43
N ASN A 33 12.40 8.17 -7.10
CA ASN A 33 11.00 8.19 -6.69
C ASN A 33 10.88 8.36 -5.17
N VAL A 34 9.78 9.00 -4.73
CA VAL A 34 9.44 9.08 -3.31
C VAL A 34 8.32 8.08 -3.02
N PHE A 35 8.59 7.13 -2.13
CA PHE A 35 7.59 6.13 -1.73
C PHE A 35 6.77 6.63 -0.54
N TYR A 36 5.47 6.38 -0.60
CA TYR A 36 4.49 6.66 0.44
C TYR A 36 3.77 5.38 0.86
N VAL A 37 3.16 5.40 2.03
CA VAL A 37 2.28 4.35 2.54
C VAL A 37 0.94 4.97 2.94
N SER A 38 -0.12 4.18 3.00
CA SER A 38 -1.40 4.66 3.50
C SER A 38 -1.56 4.35 4.99
N ALA A 39 -2.39 5.15 5.68
CA ALA A 39 -2.82 4.83 7.04
C ALA A 39 -3.58 3.49 7.12
N ILE A 40 -4.20 3.05 6.01
CA ILE A 40 -4.86 1.75 5.91
C ILE A 40 -3.82 0.63 5.93
N THR A 41 -2.76 0.75 5.13
CA THR A 41 -1.62 -0.18 5.13
C THR A 41 -0.95 -0.25 6.50
N GLN A 42 -0.79 0.90 7.17
CA GLN A 42 -0.30 0.93 8.55
C GLN A 42 -1.23 0.15 9.49
N ALA A 43 -2.55 0.36 9.39
CA ALA A 43 -3.52 -0.35 10.21
C ALA A 43 -3.48 -1.88 9.96
N GLU A 44 -3.38 -2.32 8.70
CA GLU A 44 -3.30 -3.73 8.34
C GLU A 44 -2.05 -4.42 8.91
N ILE A 45 -0.88 -3.77 8.82
CA ILE A 45 0.37 -4.30 9.39
C ILE A 45 0.26 -4.39 10.92
N MET A 46 -0.23 -3.32 11.57
CA MET A 46 -0.40 -3.30 13.02
C MET A 46 -1.41 -4.35 13.50
N LEU A 47 -2.50 -4.57 12.75
CA LEU A 47 -3.48 -5.60 13.03
C LEU A 47 -2.85 -7.00 12.89
N GLY A 48 -2.14 -7.26 11.80
CA GLY A 48 -1.44 -8.52 11.58
C GLY A 48 -0.47 -8.87 12.70
N ILE A 49 0.28 -7.88 13.21
CA ILE A 49 1.16 -8.05 14.37
C ILE A 49 0.35 -8.30 15.64
N SER A 50 -0.72 -7.54 15.88
CA SER A 50 -1.54 -7.65 17.10
C SER A 50 -2.24 -9.00 17.23
N LEU A 51 -2.54 -9.65 16.11
CA LEU A 51 -3.17 -10.98 16.07
C LEU A 51 -2.18 -12.13 16.31
N LEU A 52 -0.86 -11.87 16.34
CA LEU A 52 0.12 -12.91 16.66
C LEU A 52 0.08 -13.29 18.16
N PRO A 53 0.34 -14.56 18.50
CA PRO A 53 0.56 -14.96 19.89
C PRO A 53 1.68 -14.15 20.53
N ALA A 54 1.55 -13.89 21.84
CA ALA A 54 2.58 -13.20 22.58
C ALA A 54 3.91 -13.96 22.51
N GLY A 55 5.01 -13.24 22.27
CA GLY A 55 6.35 -13.80 22.23
C GLY A 55 7.30 -13.04 21.31
N LYS A 56 8.56 -13.51 21.27
CA LYS A 56 9.69 -12.83 20.61
C LYS A 56 9.40 -12.41 19.17
N ARG A 57 8.67 -13.23 18.40
CA ARG A 57 8.35 -12.92 17.00
C ARG A 57 7.44 -11.71 16.88
N ARG A 58 6.38 -11.64 17.69
CA ARG A 58 5.45 -10.50 17.70
C ARG A 58 6.19 -9.23 18.11
N ASP A 59 6.96 -9.31 19.19
CA ASP A 59 7.65 -8.14 19.74
C ASP A 59 8.72 -7.61 18.76
N ALA A 60 9.45 -8.50 18.08
CA ALA A 60 10.40 -8.11 17.03
C ALA A 60 9.71 -7.45 15.83
N LEU A 61 8.57 -7.98 15.38
CA LEU A 61 7.81 -7.37 14.28
C LEU A 61 7.21 -6.02 14.67
N ALA A 62 6.75 -5.87 15.92
CA ALA A 62 6.23 -4.60 16.43
C ALA A 62 7.31 -3.51 16.42
N VAL A 63 8.53 -3.82 16.89
CA VAL A 63 9.67 -2.90 16.85
C VAL A 63 10.05 -2.55 15.40
N ALA A 64 10.08 -3.54 14.50
CA ALA A 64 10.41 -3.30 13.09
C ALA A 64 9.36 -2.41 12.40
N ALA A 65 8.07 -2.65 12.65
CA ALA A 65 6.99 -1.83 12.11
C ALA A 65 7.03 -0.39 12.65
N ASP A 66 7.28 -0.23 13.96
CA ASP A 66 7.42 1.10 14.56
C ASP A 66 8.57 1.89 13.94
N ALA A 67 9.76 1.29 13.79
CA ALA A 67 10.89 1.91 13.11
C ALA A 67 10.56 2.27 11.65
N MET A 68 9.93 1.35 10.92
CA MET A 68 9.55 1.57 9.52
C MET A 68 8.59 2.76 9.37
N PHE A 69 7.56 2.89 10.22
CA PHE A 69 6.61 4.01 10.10
C PHE A 69 7.13 5.32 10.69
N SER A 70 7.87 5.27 11.80
CA SER A 70 8.36 6.47 12.51
C SER A 70 9.66 7.03 11.94
N GLN A 71 10.45 6.23 11.22
CA GLN A 71 11.73 6.65 10.64
C GLN A 71 11.67 6.60 9.11
N ASP A 72 11.48 5.42 8.52
CA ASP A 72 11.55 5.27 7.07
C ASP A 72 10.40 6.01 6.38
N PHE A 73 9.17 5.90 6.87
CA PHE A 73 7.98 6.58 6.33
C PHE A 73 7.52 7.78 7.16
N ALA A 74 8.43 8.38 7.95
CA ALA A 74 8.16 9.59 8.70
C ALA A 74 7.62 10.70 7.77
N GLY A 75 6.42 11.21 8.04
CA GLY A 75 5.76 12.22 7.20
C GLY A 75 5.30 11.72 5.82
N ARG A 76 5.39 10.41 5.54
CA ARG A 76 5.02 9.77 4.27
C ARG A 76 3.92 8.71 4.43
N CYS A 77 3.20 8.77 5.55
CA CYS A 77 1.96 8.02 5.76
C CYS A 77 0.75 8.91 5.44
N LEU A 78 0.02 8.57 4.37
CA LEU A 78 -1.10 9.35 3.86
C LEU A 78 -2.41 8.96 4.56
N PRO A 79 -3.19 9.91 5.08
CA PRO A 79 -4.45 9.63 5.77
C PRO A 79 -5.58 9.31 4.78
N PHE A 80 -6.61 8.61 5.25
CA PHE A 80 -7.91 8.60 4.58
C PHE A 80 -8.72 9.83 5.01
N ASP A 81 -8.66 10.91 4.22
CA ASP A 81 -9.29 12.19 4.51
C ASP A 81 -10.54 12.45 3.65
N ALA A 82 -11.04 13.69 3.65
CA ALA A 82 -12.23 14.06 2.87
C ALA A 82 -12.02 13.91 1.34
N ALA A 83 -10.80 14.15 0.83
CA ALA A 83 -10.49 13.94 -0.58
C ALA A 83 -10.46 12.44 -0.91
N GLY A 84 -9.90 11.62 0.00
CA GLY A 84 -10.01 10.17 -0.05
C GLY A 84 -11.47 9.69 -0.06
N ALA A 85 -12.34 10.25 0.78
CA ALA A 85 -13.75 9.85 0.83
C ALA A 85 -14.52 10.09 -0.49
N VAL A 86 -14.24 11.19 -1.18
CA VAL A 86 -14.85 11.47 -2.50
C VAL A 86 -14.38 10.45 -3.54
N ASN A 87 -13.07 10.17 -3.60
CA ASN A 87 -12.51 9.18 -4.51
C ASN A 87 -13.02 7.76 -4.20
N TYR A 88 -13.17 7.42 -2.92
CA TYR A 88 -13.71 6.12 -2.47
C TYR A 88 -15.10 5.85 -3.05
N ALA A 89 -16.01 6.84 -2.99
CA ALA A 89 -17.35 6.69 -3.55
C ALA A 89 -17.32 6.46 -5.07
N ALA A 90 -16.42 7.14 -5.78
CA ALA A 90 -16.22 6.94 -7.22
C ALA A 90 -15.67 5.54 -7.53
N VAL A 91 -14.63 5.09 -6.79
CA VAL A 91 -14.03 3.76 -6.92
C VAL A 91 -15.07 2.66 -6.70
N VAL A 92 -15.73 2.65 -5.54
CA VAL A 92 -16.68 1.58 -5.18
C VAL A 92 -17.86 1.55 -6.13
N SER A 93 -18.44 2.71 -6.48
CA SER A 93 -19.57 2.75 -7.40
C SER A 93 -19.18 2.34 -8.82
N GLY A 94 -17.99 2.72 -9.29
CA GLY A 94 -17.45 2.32 -10.59
C GLY A 94 -17.25 0.81 -10.68
N ARG A 95 -16.54 0.25 -9.70
CA ARG A 95 -16.27 -1.19 -9.54
C ARG A 95 -17.57 -2.03 -9.49
N ARG A 96 -18.57 -1.58 -8.72
CA ARG A 96 -19.89 -2.24 -8.68
C ARG A 96 -20.62 -2.22 -10.02
N ARG A 97 -20.60 -1.11 -10.76
CA ARG A 97 -21.28 -1.00 -12.07
C ARG A 97 -20.74 -1.99 -13.11
N VAL A 98 -19.46 -2.37 -13.02
CA VAL A 98 -18.83 -3.34 -13.92
C VAL A 98 -18.80 -4.76 -13.36
N GLY A 99 -19.52 -5.03 -12.26
CA GLY A 99 -19.61 -6.36 -11.67
C GLY A 99 -18.32 -6.84 -10.98
N GLN A 100 -17.41 -5.92 -10.64
CA GLN A 100 -16.13 -6.25 -10.01
C GLN A 100 -16.08 -5.61 -8.62
N ALA A 101 -16.65 -6.26 -7.61
CA ALA A 101 -16.58 -5.74 -6.24
C ALA A 101 -15.12 -5.53 -5.79
N ILE A 102 -14.92 -4.63 -4.84
CA ILE A 102 -13.62 -4.34 -4.22
C ILE A 102 -13.83 -4.31 -2.69
N SER A 103 -12.81 -4.70 -1.92
CA SER A 103 -12.85 -4.61 -0.46
C SER A 103 -12.91 -3.14 -0.02
N THR A 104 -13.27 -2.91 1.24
CA THR A 104 -13.31 -1.54 1.78
C THR A 104 -11.90 -0.98 1.87
N GLU A 105 -10.96 -1.79 2.32
CA GLU A 105 -9.55 -1.48 2.55
C GLU A 105 -8.87 -1.13 1.22
N ASP A 106 -8.98 -2.00 0.20
CA ASP A 106 -8.43 -1.73 -1.14
C ASP A 106 -9.05 -0.48 -1.76
N ALA A 107 -10.37 -0.27 -1.58
CA ALA A 107 -11.02 0.93 -2.08
C ALA A 107 -10.52 2.21 -1.38
N GLN A 108 -10.21 2.15 -0.08
CA GLN A 108 -9.60 3.27 0.64
C GLN A 108 -8.17 3.53 0.16
N ILE A 109 -7.36 2.48 -0.04
CA ILE A 109 -5.99 2.58 -0.57
C ILE A 109 -6.00 3.20 -1.98
N ALA A 110 -6.85 2.68 -2.88
CA ALA A 110 -7.05 3.22 -4.22
C ALA A 110 -7.49 4.69 -4.19
N ALA A 111 -8.40 5.03 -3.28
CA ALA A 111 -8.90 6.39 -3.14
C ALA A 111 -7.82 7.37 -2.66
N ILE A 112 -6.95 6.96 -1.74
CA ILE A 112 -5.79 7.75 -1.30
C ILE A 112 -4.82 7.96 -2.47
N ALA A 113 -4.49 6.90 -3.21
CA ALA A 113 -3.64 7.00 -4.40
C ALA A 113 -4.21 8.02 -5.41
N LEU A 114 -5.50 7.93 -5.71
CA LEU A 114 -6.20 8.85 -6.62
C LEU A 114 -6.22 10.30 -6.10
N ALA A 115 -6.49 10.50 -4.81
CA ALA A 115 -6.54 11.85 -4.21
C ALA A 115 -5.21 12.60 -4.34
N HIS A 116 -4.09 11.87 -4.33
CA HIS A 116 -2.75 12.43 -4.49
C HIS A 116 -2.22 12.36 -5.93
N GLY A 117 -2.92 11.68 -6.84
CA GLY A 117 -2.43 11.42 -8.20
C GLY A 117 -1.21 10.49 -8.24
N TYR A 118 -1.07 9.60 -7.25
CA TYR A 118 0.07 8.69 -7.16
C TYR A 118 -0.27 7.33 -7.79
N PRO A 119 0.62 6.71 -8.58
CA PRO A 119 0.52 5.30 -8.90
C PRO A 119 0.54 4.43 -7.64
N LEU A 120 -0.15 3.30 -7.69
CA LEU A 120 -0.20 2.29 -6.65
C LEU A 120 0.69 1.09 -7.03
N ALA A 121 1.68 0.78 -6.20
CA ALA A 121 2.46 -0.43 -6.32
C ALA A 121 1.78 -1.57 -5.53
N THR A 122 1.39 -2.63 -6.20
CA THR A 122 0.71 -3.79 -5.61
C THR A 122 0.97 -5.05 -6.41
N ARG A 123 1.10 -6.19 -5.73
CA ARG A 123 1.06 -7.53 -6.36
C ARG A 123 -0.34 -7.89 -6.86
N ASN A 124 -1.38 -7.35 -6.23
CA ASN A 124 -2.77 -7.73 -6.46
C ASN A 124 -3.44 -6.85 -7.53
N THR A 125 -2.74 -6.59 -8.64
CA THR A 125 -3.19 -5.63 -9.67
C THR A 125 -4.63 -5.87 -10.15
N ARG A 126 -5.08 -7.13 -10.20
CA ARG A 126 -6.44 -7.53 -10.59
C ARG A 126 -7.54 -6.88 -9.73
N ASP A 127 -7.27 -6.66 -8.45
CA ASP A 127 -8.23 -6.07 -7.51
C ASP A 127 -8.44 -4.58 -7.78
N PHE A 128 -7.49 -3.95 -8.47
CA PHE A 128 -7.49 -2.52 -8.81
C PHE A 128 -7.72 -2.24 -10.30
N LEU A 129 -7.90 -3.27 -11.13
CA LEU A 129 -8.21 -3.08 -12.55
C LEU A 129 -9.52 -2.29 -12.74
N HIS A 130 -9.56 -1.52 -13.83
CA HIS A 130 -10.71 -0.69 -14.24
C HIS A 130 -11.09 0.42 -13.24
N ILE A 131 -10.20 0.79 -12.33
CA ILE A 131 -10.32 2.04 -11.56
C ILE A 131 -9.76 3.17 -12.43
N ASN A 132 -10.64 4.06 -12.90
CA ASN A 132 -10.24 5.17 -13.76
C ASN A 132 -9.27 6.12 -13.04
N GLY A 133 -8.19 6.50 -13.71
CA GLY A 133 -7.16 7.40 -13.19
C GLY A 133 -6.11 6.72 -12.29
N LEU A 134 -6.30 5.44 -11.92
CA LEU A 134 -5.34 4.72 -11.09
C LEU A 134 -4.29 4.01 -11.94
N THR A 135 -3.04 4.42 -11.81
CA THR A 135 -1.90 3.73 -12.43
C THR A 135 -1.39 2.65 -11.49
N LEU A 136 -1.10 1.46 -12.03
CA LEU A 136 -0.63 0.32 -11.24
C LEU A 136 0.79 -0.06 -11.61
N TYR A 137 1.59 -0.40 -10.61
CA TYR A 137 2.86 -1.09 -10.76
C TYR A 137 2.80 -2.44 -10.05
N ASP A 138 3.27 -3.49 -10.72
CA ASP A 138 3.52 -4.78 -10.09
C ASP A 138 5.05 -4.97 -9.96
N PRO A 139 5.62 -4.81 -8.76
CA PRO A 139 7.06 -5.01 -8.54
C PRO A 139 7.57 -6.43 -8.86
N TRP A 140 6.67 -7.41 -8.97
CA TRP A 140 7.03 -8.81 -9.26
C TRP A 140 7.13 -9.14 -10.75
N GLN A 141 6.58 -8.30 -11.63
CA GLN A 141 6.52 -8.58 -13.07
C GLN A 141 7.49 -7.68 -13.86
N THR A 142 8.70 -7.51 -13.34
CA THR A 142 9.76 -6.74 -14.01
C THR A 142 10.14 -7.30 -15.38
#